data_AF-A0A955TPI3-F1
#
_entry.id   AF-A0A955TPI3-F1
#
_cell.length_a   1.000
_cell.length_b   1.000
_cell.length_c   1.000
_cell.angle_alpha   90.00
_cell.angle_beta   90.00
_cell.angle_gamma   90.00
#
_symmetry.space_group_name_H-M   'P 1'
#
loop_
_entity.id
_entity.type
_entity.pdbx_description
1 polymer ?
#
loop_
_entity_poly.entity_id
_entity_poly.type
_entity_poly.pdbx_seq_one_letter_code
_entity_poly.pdbx_strand_id
1 'polypeptide(L)'
;SMAIQVALGSDIMMVLDHCPPFPCTESQAREAVQRTTRWARRSVEVPRKDHQWVFGIVQGGVFHALRKESVQGLIDINLDGFALGGLSLGEEKSAMFEMIETVVQELPPARPRYL
;
A
#
# COMPACT_ATOMS: atom_id res chain seq x y z
N SER A 1 -5.84 -12.04 -6.11
CA SER A 1 -7.16 -12.25 -5.47
C SER A 1 -6.94 -12.74 -4.06
N MET A 2 -7.66 -12.21 -3.06
CA MET A 2 -7.50 -12.66 -1.67
C MET A 2 -7.88 -14.14 -1.49
N ALA A 3 -8.93 -14.62 -2.17
CA ALA A 3 -9.33 -16.03 -2.10
C ALA A 3 -8.21 -17.00 -2.52
N ILE A 4 -7.38 -16.60 -3.50
CA ILE A 4 -6.23 -17.39 -3.94
C ILE A 4 -5.17 -17.43 -2.83
N GLN A 5 -4.83 -16.29 -2.24
CA GLN A 5 -3.83 -16.23 -1.17
C GLN A 5 -4.29 -17.00 0.09
N VAL A 6 -5.59 -16.94 0.40
CA VAL A 6 -6.21 -17.74 1.47
C VAL A 6 -6.07 -19.24 1.17
N ALA A 7 -6.42 -19.67 -0.05
CA ALA A 7 -6.32 -21.08 -0.46
C ALA A 7 -4.87 -21.60 -0.47
N LEU A 8 -3.91 -20.75 -0.84
CA LEU A 8 -2.48 -21.06 -0.77
C LEU A 8 -1.95 -21.16 0.67
N GLY A 9 -2.70 -20.68 1.66
CA GLY A 9 -2.28 -20.70 3.06
C GLY A 9 -1.15 -19.71 3.35
N SER A 10 -1.11 -18.58 2.64
CA SER A 10 -0.10 -17.54 2.88
C SER A 10 -0.29 -16.91 4.26
N ASP A 11 0.79 -16.83 5.05
CA ASP A 11 0.79 -16.20 6.38
C ASP A 11 0.67 -14.68 6.30
N ILE A 12 1.26 -14.05 5.27
CA ILE A 12 1.16 -12.61 5.02
C ILE A 12 0.66 -12.40 3.59
N MET A 13 -0.58 -11.95 3.48
CA MET A 13 -1.24 -11.66 2.22
C MET A 13 -1.16 -10.17 1.90
N MET A 14 -0.99 -9.86 0.62
CA MET A 14 -0.97 -8.48 0.14
C MET A 14 -2.33 -8.12 -0.45
N VAL A 15 -2.83 -6.92 -0.17
CA VAL A 15 -3.98 -6.39 -0.91
C VAL A 15 -3.64 -6.28 -2.40
N LEU A 16 -4.65 -6.36 -3.26
CA LEU A 16 -4.45 -6.03 -4.67
C LEU A 16 -4.29 -4.51 -4.81
N ASP A 17 -3.27 -4.07 -5.52
CA ASP A 17 -2.99 -2.66 -5.78
C ASP A 17 -2.87 -2.35 -7.28
N HIS A 18 -2.85 -1.06 -7.58
CA HIS A 18 -2.57 -0.53 -8.91
C HIS A 18 -1.25 0.22 -8.85
N CYS A 19 -0.21 -0.36 -9.44
CA CYS A 19 1.12 0.26 -9.52
C CYS A 19 1.27 1.00 -10.86
N PRO A 20 1.26 2.35 -10.88
CA PRO A 20 1.50 3.11 -12.11
C PRO A 20 2.98 3.01 -12.52
N PRO A 21 3.31 3.15 -13.82
CA PRO A 21 4.70 3.16 -14.28
C PRO A 21 5.45 4.40 -13.77
N PHE A 22 6.78 4.35 -13.80
CA PHE A 22 7.62 5.52 -13.58
C PHE A 22 8.32 5.92 -14.90
N PRO A 23 8.32 7.21 -15.28
CA PRO A 23 7.58 8.32 -14.66
C PRO A 23 6.07 8.25 -14.95
N CYS A 24 5.26 8.79 -14.05
CA CYS A 24 3.82 9.02 -14.27
C CYS A 24 3.41 10.43 -13.84
N THR A 25 2.27 10.88 -14.36
CA THR A 25 1.64 12.14 -13.94
C THR A 25 1.01 12.00 -12.57
N GLU A 26 0.84 13.13 -11.86
CA GLU A 26 0.13 13.15 -10.57
C GLU A 26 -1.30 12.59 -10.69
N SER A 27 -1.99 12.86 -11.82
CA SER A 27 -3.33 12.33 -12.07
C SER A 27 -3.36 10.79 -12.14
N GLN A 28 -2.40 10.19 -12.85
CA GLN A 28 -2.25 8.73 -12.92
C GLN A 28 -1.92 8.12 -11.55
N ALA A 29 -1.02 8.76 -10.79
CA ALA A 29 -0.69 8.34 -9.44
C ALA A 29 -1.89 8.44 -8.49
N ARG A 30 -2.69 9.51 -8.60
CA ARG A 30 -3.92 9.71 -7.81
C ARG A 30 -4.97 8.65 -8.13
N GLU A 31 -5.16 8.33 -9.41
CA GLU A 31 -6.06 7.25 -9.81
C GLU A 31 -5.62 5.90 -9.22
N ALA A 32 -4.31 5.61 -9.26
CA ALA A 32 -3.72 4.43 -8.65
C ALA A 32 -3.95 4.37 -7.13
N VAL A 33 -3.74 5.47 -6.41
CA VAL A 33 -4.03 5.57 -4.96
C VAL A 33 -5.50 5.26 -4.69
N GLN A 34 -6.42 5.95 -5.37
CA GLN A 34 -7.86 5.77 -5.13
C GLN A 34 -8.32 4.35 -5.47
N ARG A 35 -7.81 3.76 -6.55
CA ARG A 35 -8.14 2.38 -6.95
C ARG A 35 -7.61 1.37 -5.94
N THR A 36 -6.36 1.53 -5.51
CA THR A 36 -5.73 0.68 -4.49
C THR A 36 -6.49 0.74 -3.17
N THR A 37 -6.89 1.93 -2.71
CA THR A 37 -7.70 2.08 -1.49
C THR A 37 -9.05 1.39 -1.61
N ARG A 38 -9.75 1.51 -2.75
CA ARG A 38 -11.01 0.78 -2.98
C ARG A 38 -10.81 -0.74 -2.96
N TRP A 39 -9.71 -1.23 -3.54
CA TRP A 39 -9.40 -2.66 -3.54
C TRP A 39 -8.98 -3.17 -2.16
N ALA A 40 -8.23 -2.39 -1.38
CA ALA A 40 -7.88 -2.73 0.00
C ALA A 40 -9.12 -2.94 0.88
N ARG A 41 -10.13 -2.07 0.76
CA ARG A 41 -11.41 -2.21 1.47
C ARG A 41 -12.12 -3.54 1.13
N ARG A 42 -12.18 -3.87 -0.16
CA ARG A 42 -12.74 -5.14 -0.63
C ARG A 42 -11.90 -6.35 -0.20
N SER A 43 -10.58 -6.18 -0.08
CA SER A 43 -9.68 -7.27 0.32
C SER A 43 -9.90 -7.71 1.76
N VAL A 44 -10.17 -6.78 2.69
CA VAL A 44 -10.36 -7.13 4.10
C VAL A 44 -11.72 -7.78 4.40
N GLU A 45 -12.67 -7.68 3.47
CA GLU A 45 -13.98 -8.36 3.56
C GLU A 45 -13.88 -9.87 3.27
N VAL A 46 -12.77 -10.33 2.67
CA VAL A 46 -12.59 -11.75 2.34
C VAL A 46 -12.21 -12.54 3.60
N PRO A 47 -12.99 -13.58 3.98
CA PRO A 47 -12.68 -14.39 5.15
C PRO A 47 -11.29 -15.03 5.06
N ARG A 48 -10.56 -14.98 6.17
CA ARG A 48 -9.20 -15.52 6.31
C ARG A 48 -9.06 -16.25 7.65
N LYS A 49 -8.06 -17.13 7.76
CA LYS A 49 -7.75 -17.81 9.04
C LYS A 49 -7.02 -16.84 9.97
N ASP A 50 -7.07 -17.08 11.28
CA ASP A 50 -6.51 -16.18 12.30
C ASP A 50 -5.00 -15.93 12.18
N HIS A 51 -4.25 -16.89 11.62
CA HIS A 51 -2.81 -16.75 11.40
C HIS A 51 -2.46 -16.00 10.10
N GLN A 52 -3.44 -15.66 9.27
CA GLN A 52 -3.21 -15.01 7.99
C GLN A 52 -3.41 -13.51 8.11
N TRP A 53 -2.31 -12.77 8.03
CA TRP A 53 -2.27 -11.33 8.10
C TRP A 53 -2.47 -10.69 6.74
N VAL A 54 -2.98 -9.46 6.71
CA VAL A 54 -3.20 -8.70 5.46
C VAL A 54 -2.52 -7.35 5.52
N PHE A 55 -1.63 -7.11 4.56
CA PHE A 55 -0.90 -5.86 4.45
C PHE A 55 -1.50 -4.97 3.35
N GLY A 56 -1.73 -3.70 3.68
CA GLY A 56 -2.07 -2.67 2.71
C GLY A 56 -0.84 -2.20 1.94
N ILE A 57 -1.03 -1.64 0.75
CA ILE A 57 0.07 -1.10 -0.07
C ILE A 57 -0.16 0.39 -0.26
N VAL A 58 0.73 1.21 0.31
CA VAL A 58 0.74 2.66 0.14
C VAL A 58 1.28 2.98 -1.24
N GLN A 59 0.45 3.60 -2.08
CA GLN A 59 0.82 4.11 -3.40
C GLN A 59 1.00 5.64 -3.35
N GLY A 60 1.33 6.26 -4.50
CA GLY A 60 1.44 7.72 -4.62
C GLY A 60 2.70 8.21 -5.34
N GLY A 61 3.54 7.31 -5.83
CA GLY A 61 4.76 7.67 -6.58
C GLY A 61 5.69 8.57 -5.77
N VAL A 62 6.22 9.62 -6.42
CA VAL A 62 7.08 10.65 -5.82
C VAL A 62 6.30 11.89 -5.36
N PHE A 63 4.99 11.76 -5.11
CA PHE A 63 4.12 12.88 -4.73
C PHE A 63 3.72 12.78 -3.25
N HIS A 64 4.25 13.67 -2.40
CA HIS A 64 3.99 13.68 -0.96
C HIS A 64 2.50 13.68 -0.59
N ALA A 65 1.72 14.55 -1.24
CA ALA A 65 0.29 14.69 -0.95
C ALA A 65 -0.46 13.38 -1.22
N LEU A 66 -0.08 12.66 -2.29
CA LEU A 66 -0.68 11.37 -2.63
C LEU A 66 -0.23 10.24 -1.69
N ARG A 67 1.02 10.26 -1.24
CA ARG A 67 1.51 9.33 -0.20
C ARG A 67 0.69 9.49 1.08
N LYS A 68 0.47 10.73 1.53
CA LYS A 68 -0.36 11.03 2.71
C LYS A 68 -1.82 10.63 2.50
N GLU A 69 -2.41 10.96 1.36
CA GLU A 69 -3.77 10.54 0.99
C GLU A 69 -3.91 9.00 1.03
N SER A 70 -2.92 8.28 0.47
CA SER A 70 -2.90 6.82 0.48
C SER A 70 -2.80 6.27 1.90
N VAL A 71 -1.95 6.84 2.76
CA VAL A 71 -1.82 6.41 4.16
C VAL A 71 -3.13 6.61 4.91
N GLN A 72 -3.71 7.81 4.85
CA GLN A 72 -4.97 8.12 5.52
C GLN A 72 -6.11 7.22 5.04
N GLY A 73 -6.17 6.94 3.73
CA GLY A 73 -7.18 6.04 3.16
C GLY A 73 -7.04 4.58 3.61
N LEU A 74 -5.86 4.15 4.06
CA LEU A 74 -5.55 2.77 4.46
C LEU A 74 -5.55 2.56 5.98
N ILE A 75 -5.19 3.56 6.80
CA ILE A 75 -5.11 3.41 8.26
C ILE A 75 -6.46 3.03 8.87
N ASP A 76 -7.56 3.54 8.32
CA ASP A 76 -8.92 3.23 8.79
C ASP A 76 -9.40 1.83 8.36
N ILE A 77 -8.61 1.12 7.54
CA ILE A 77 -8.90 -0.26 7.12
C ILE A 77 -8.24 -1.20 8.14
N ASN A 78 -8.96 -2.25 8.56
CA ASN A 78 -8.47 -3.27 9.49
C ASN A 78 -7.37 -4.16 8.87
N LEU A 79 -6.20 -3.55 8.64
CA LEU A 79 -4.99 -4.13 8.08
C LEU A 79 -3.99 -4.42 9.19
N ASP A 80 -3.18 -5.45 8.98
CA ASP A 80 -2.22 -5.94 9.96
C ASP A 80 -0.86 -5.24 9.85
N GLY A 81 -0.54 -4.73 8.67
CA GLY A 81 0.68 -3.96 8.38
C GLY A 81 0.57 -3.18 7.07
N PHE A 82 1.63 -2.45 6.72
CA PHE A 82 1.66 -1.58 5.55
C PHE A 82 2.94 -1.75 4.75
N ALA A 83 2.81 -1.91 3.43
CA ALA A 83 3.90 -1.89 2.49
C ALA A 83 3.99 -0.55 1.76
N LEU A 84 5.19 -0.17 1.33
CA LEU A 84 5.45 1.03 0.54
C LEU A 84 5.65 0.66 -0.92
N GLY A 85 4.56 0.65 -1.69
CA GLY A 85 4.57 0.29 -3.11
C GLY A 85 5.00 1.45 -4.02
N GLY A 86 5.33 1.12 -5.27
CA GLY A 86 5.62 2.11 -6.30
C GLY A 86 6.88 2.94 -6.03
N LEU A 87 7.87 2.31 -5.38
CA LEU A 87 9.24 2.80 -5.20
C LEU A 87 10.22 1.80 -5.81
N SER A 88 11.46 2.22 -6.06
CA SER A 88 12.50 1.47 -6.78
C SER A 88 12.15 1.16 -8.24
N LEU A 89 11.43 2.06 -8.92
CA LEU A 89 11.01 1.92 -10.33
C LEU A 89 11.90 2.71 -11.31
N GLY A 90 12.92 3.42 -10.81
CA GLY A 90 13.87 4.19 -11.61
C GLY A 90 14.00 5.65 -11.18
N GLU A 91 13.33 6.05 -10.10
CA GLU A 91 13.49 7.35 -9.46
C GLU A 91 14.86 7.50 -8.79
N GLU A 92 15.25 8.76 -8.56
CA GLU A 92 16.44 9.07 -7.78
C GLU A 92 16.31 8.57 -6.34
N LYS A 93 17.42 8.07 -5.77
CA LYS A 93 17.44 7.53 -4.39
C LYS A 93 16.98 8.56 -3.36
N SER A 94 17.28 9.85 -3.56
CA SER A 94 16.83 10.93 -2.68
C SER A 94 15.31 11.03 -2.66
N ALA A 95 14.66 10.99 -3.83
CA ALA A 95 13.20 11.02 -3.94
C ALA A 95 12.58 9.77 -3.29
N MET A 96 13.18 8.60 -3.46
CA MET A 96 12.74 7.38 -2.78
C MET A 96 12.79 7.53 -1.25
N PHE A 97 13.92 7.98 -0.69
CA PHE A 97 14.06 8.19 0.76
C PHE A 97 13.09 9.23 1.31
N GLU A 98 12.89 10.32 0.58
CA GLU A 98 11.93 11.36 0.94
C GLU A 98 10.49 10.84 1.00
N MET A 99 10.10 9.96 0.07
CA MET A 99 8.79 9.29 0.12
C MET A 99 8.68 8.30 1.28
N ILE A 100 9.76 7.56 1.58
CA ILE A 100 9.81 6.65 2.73
C ILE A 100 9.60 7.43 4.02
N GLU A 101 10.34 8.52 4.24
CA GLU A 101 10.22 9.36 5.42
C GLU A 101 8.79 9.92 5.56
N THR A 102 8.22 10.40 4.46
CA THR A 102 6.84 10.92 4.42
C THR A 102 5.83 9.86 4.89
N VAL A 103 5.94 8.62 4.41
CA VAL A 103 5.01 7.55 4.78
C VAL A 103 5.24 7.07 6.21
N VAL A 104 6.51 6.90 6.61
CA VAL A 104 6.89 6.38 7.92
C VAL A 104 6.41 7.27 9.08
N GLN A 105 6.39 8.60 8.89
CA GLN A 105 5.90 9.56 9.88
C GLN A 105 4.39 9.49 10.10
N GLU A 106 3.63 9.09 9.08
CA GLU A 106 2.17 9.05 9.12
C GLU A 106 1.63 7.67 9.56
N LEU A 107 2.42 6.60 9.37
CA LEU A 107 2.01 5.24 9.73
C LEU A 107 2.11 4.94 11.24
N PRO A 108 1.14 4.21 11.82
CA PRO A 108 1.19 3.83 13.24
C PRO A 108 2.48 3.08 13.60
N PRO A 109 3.20 3.47 14.66
CA PRO A 109 4.51 2.90 15.00
C PRO A 109 4.43 1.42 15.43
N ALA A 110 3.27 0.97 15.92
CA ALA A 110 3.05 -0.40 16.35
C ALA A 110 2.74 -1.37 15.19
N ARG A 111 2.59 -0.88 13.95
CA ARG A 111 2.27 -1.69 12.78
C ARG A 111 3.55 -1.96 11.97
N PRO A 112 3.78 -3.20 11.50
CA PRO A 112 4.91 -3.51 10.62
C PRO A 112 4.90 -2.67 9.34
N ARG A 113 6.11 -2.35 8.87
CA ARG A 113 6.36 -1.56 7.66
C ARG A 113 7.23 -2.39 6.73
N TYR A 114 6.74 -2.64 5.52
CA TYR A 114 7.44 -3.41 4.48
C TYR A 114 7.86 -2.46 3.35
N LEU A 115 9.15 -2.42 3.03
CA LEU A 115 9.69 -1.76 1.85
C LEU A 115 10.16 -2.82 0.85
#